data_AF-X1GDQ2-F1
#
_entry.id   AF-X1GDQ2-F1
#
_cell.length_a   1.000
_cell.length_b   1.000
_cell.length_c   1.000
_cell.angle_alpha   90.00
_cell.angle_beta   90.00
_cell.angle_gamma   90.00
#
_symmetry.space_group_name_H-M   'P 1'
#
loop_
_entity.id
_entity.type
_entity.pdbx_description
1 polymer ?
#
loop_
_entity_poly.entity_id
_entity_poly.type
_entity_poly.pdbx_seq_one_letter_code
_entity_poly.pdbx_strand_id
1 'polypeptide(L)' 'MKKTARFVIWICSKFTRREIEQIIQGLIEVLANRNPEVKPKDDFKEKHPNYRNFFVDPEPPLKAPPQKAPKLNW' A
#
# COMPACT_ATOMS: atom_id res chain seq x y z
N MET A 1 16.38 -15.03 -8.15
CA MET A 1 16.87 -14.26 -6.98
C MET A 1 15.73 -13.45 -6.38
N LYS A 2 15.54 -13.51 -5.05
CA LYS A 2 14.53 -12.71 -4.33
C LYS A 2 14.81 -11.21 -4.57
N LYS A 3 13.77 -10.38 -4.74
CA LYS A 3 13.91 -8.93 -5.03
C LYS A 3 14.87 -8.23 -4.05
N THR A 4 14.82 -8.60 -2.77
CA THR A 4 15.68 -8.07 -1.70
C THR A 4 17.16 -8.33 -1.94
N ALA A 5 17.53 -9.52 -2.43
CA ALA A 5 18.94 -9.86 -2.68
C ALA A 5 19.53 -9.01 -3.82
N ARG A 6 18.75 -8.75 -4.88
CA ARG A 6 19.16 -7.84 -5.96
C ARG A 6 19.34 -6.41 -5.45
N PHE A 7 18.49 -5.98 -4.52
CA PHE A 7 18.58 -4.67 -3.92
C PHE A 7 19.84 -4.51 -3.05
N VAL A 8 20.20 -5.54 -2.27
CA VAL A 8 21.44 -5.55 -1.48
C VAL A 8 22.66 -5.43 -2.40
N ILE A 9 22.71 -6.22 -3.49
CA ILE A 9 23.80 -6.13 -4.47
C ILE A 9 23.88 -4.72 -5.07
N TRP A 10 22.73 -4.13 -5.43
CA TRP A 10 22.68 -2.78 -5.97
C TRP A 10 23.20 -1.73 -4.99
N ILE A 11 22.78 -1.76 -3.72
CA ILE A 11 23.30 -0.88 -2.66
C ILE A 11 24.82 -0.99 -2.56
N CYS A 12 25.34 -2.21 -2.45
CA CYS A 12 26.79 -2.43 -2.32
C CYS A 12 27.59 -1.98 -3.55
N SER A 13 26.96 -1.86 -4.73
CA SER A 13 27.59 -1.31 -5.93
C SER A 13 27.55 0.22 -6.01
N LYS A 14 26.78 0.89 -5.15
CA LYS A 14 26.52 2.34 -5.23
C LYS A 14 27.04 3.13 -4.04
N PHE A 15 27.19 2.50 -2.88
CA PHE A 15 27.51 3.18 -1.63
C PHE A 15 28.74 2.59 -0.96
N THR A 16 29.47 3.44 -0.26
CA THR A 16 30.56 3.05 0.64
C THR A 16 30.02 2.43 1.92
N ARG A 17 30.87 1.74 2.68
CA ARG A 17 30.49 1.15 3.96
C ARG A 17 29.82 2.14 4.91
N ARG A 18 30.36 3.36 5.04
CA ARG A 18 29.83 4.39 5.94
C ARG A 18 28.43 4.85 5.53
N GLU A 19 28.21 5.03 4.23
CA GLU A 19 26.90 5.41 3.70
C GLU A 19 25.89 4.26 3.88
N ILE A 20 26.31 3.01 3.71
CA ILE A 20 25.46 1.84 3.98
C ILE A 20 25.04 1.80 5.45
N GLU A 21 25.96 2.06 6.39
CA GLU A 21 25.65 2.14 7.82
C GLU A 21 24.62 3.26 8.12
N GLN A 22 24.74 4.42 7.47
CA GLN A 22 23.75 5.50 7.56
C GLN A 22 22.38 5.12 6.99
N ILE A 23 22.34 4.43 5.85
CA ILE A 23 21.10 3.91 5.25
C ILE A 23 20.42 2.92 6.21
N ILE A 24 21.19 1.99 6.79
CA ILE A 24 20.67 1.02 7.76
C ILE A 24 20.08 1.73 8.97
N GLN A 25 20.79 2.72 9.52
CA GLN A 25 20.30 3.51 10.66
C GLN A 25 18.97 4.21 10.33
N GLY A 26 18.87 4.86 9.17
CA GLY A 26 17.62 5.48 8.72
C GLY A 26 16.47 4.48 8.56
N LEU A 27 16.75 3.28 8.02
CA LEU A 27 15.74 2.22 7.90
C LEU A 27 15.27 1.72 9.27
N ILE A 28 16.18 1.58 10.25
CA ILE A 28 15.83 1.21 11.64
C ILE A 28 14.92 2.27 12.27
N GLU A 29 15.21 3.56 12.06
CA GLU A 29 14.39 4.66 12.57
C GLU A 29 12.99 4.69 11.97
N VAL A 30 12.86 4.42 10.66
CA VAL A 30 11.57 4.27 9.98
C VAL A 30 10.78 3.09 10.58
N LEU A 31 11.42 1.94 10.78
CA LEU A 31 10.78 0.78 11.40
C LEU A 31 10.37 1.04 12.86
N ALA A 32 11.11 1.88 13.57
CA ALA A 32 10.77 2.31 14.93
C ALA A 32 9.70 3.43 14.97
N ASN A 33 9.11 3.80 13.83
CA ASN A 33 8.16 4.92 13.69
C ASN A 33 8.69 6.26 14.22
N ARG A 34 10.02 6.45 14.23
CA ARG A 34 10.66 7.68 14.70
C ARG A 34 10.72 8.78 13.64
N ASN A 35 10.46 8.44 12.38
CA ASN A 35 10.39 9.39 11.28
C ASN A 35 8.96 9.42 10.69
N PRO A 36 8.20 10.52 10.86
CA PRO A 36 6.83 10.62 10.37
C PRO A 36 6.71 10.83 8.85
N GLU A 37 7.77 11.28 8.18
CA GLU A 37 7.75 11.61 6.75
C GLU A 37 7.97 10.38 5.84
N VAL A 38 8.69 9.38 6.32
CA VAL A 38 9.04 8.18 5.55
C VAL A 38 8.40 6.97 6.21
N LYS A 39 7.46 6.33 5.51
CA LYS A 39 6.76 5.15 6.01
C LYS A 39 6.93 3.95 5.09
N PRO A 40 6.94 2.72 5.64
CA PRO A 40 6.89 1.51 4.83
C PRO A 40 5.63 1.49 3.94
N LYS A 41 5.71 0.76 2.82
CA LYS A 41 4.63 0.70 1.83
C LYS A 41 3.33 0.09 2.40
N ASP A 42 3.48 -0.79 3.37
CA ASP A 42 2.47 -1.51 4.12
C ASP A 42 1.65 -0.58 5.03
N ASP A 43 2.24 0.47 5.62
CA ASP A 43 1.52 1.45 6.47
C ASP A 43 0.30 2.05 5.76
N PHE A 44 0.41 2.32 4.45
CA PHE A 44 -0.71 2.81 3.65
C PHE A 44 -1.83 1.77 3.52
N LYS A 45 -1.49 0.49 3.33
CA LYS A 45 -2.48 -0.58 3.23
C LYS A 45 -3.15 -0.87 4.57
N GLU A 46 -2.41 -0.78 5.68
CA GLU A 46 -2.95 -0.94 7.03
C GLU A 46 -3.98 0.14 7.37
N LYS A 47 -3.70 1.40 7.00
CA LYS A 47 -4.63 2.52 7.19
C LYS A 47 -5.83 2.49 6.26
N HIS A 48 -5.65 1.95 5.06
CA HIS A 48 -6.69 1.89 4.06
C HIS A 48 -6.85 0.47 3.50
N PRO A 49 -7.40 -0.47 4.31
CA PRO A 49 -7.47 -1.89 3.94
C PRO A 49 -8.33 -2.13 2.69
N ASN A 50 -9.31 -1.25 2.46
CA ASN A 50 -10.22 -1.32 1.31
C ASN A 50 -9.80 -0.42 0.13
N TYR A 51 -8.68 0.30 0.24
CA TYR A 51 -8.27 1.21 -0.83
C TYR A 51 -7.96 0.45 -2.11
N ARG A 52 -8.67 0.83 -3.19
CA ARG A 52 -8.55 0.19 -4.50
C ARG A 52 -8.87 -1.31 -4.49
N ASN A 53 -9.59 -1.77 -3.46
CA ASN A 53 -10.18 -3.10 -3.43
C ASN A 53 -11.50 -3.03 -4.20
N PHE A 54 -11.43 -3.23 -5.52
CA PHE A 54 -12.61 -3.25 -6.36
C PHE A 54 -13.24 -4.64 -6.31
N PHE A 55 -14.40 -4.73 -5.68
CA PHE A 55 -15.28 -5.86 -5.84
C PHE A 55 -16.25 -5.54 -6.98
N VAL A 56 -16.15 -6.29 -8.08
CA VAL A 56 -17.14 -6.20 -9.17
C VAL A 56 -18.38 -6.93 -8.69
N ASP A 57 -19.53 -6.29 -8.81
CA ASP A 57 -20.80 -6.94 -8.52
C ASP A 57 -20.93 -8.21 -9.39
N PRO A 58 -21.05 -9.40 -8.78
CA PRO A 58 -21.23 -10.64 -9.54
C PRO A 58 -22.60 -10.69 -10.23
N GLU A 59 -23.57 -9.89 -9.78
CA GLU A 59 -24.90 -9.86 -10.38
C GLU A 59 -24.89 -9.10 -11.72
N PRO A 60 -25.52 -9.67 -12.76
CA PRO A 60 -25.62 -9.00 -14.04
C PRO A 60 -26.54 -7.77 -13.92
N PRO A 61 -26.36 -6.76 -14.80
CA PRO A 61 -27.24 -5.61 -14.84
C PRO A 61 -28.71 -5.99 -14.96
N LEU A 62 -29.59 -5.22 -14.31
CA LEU A 62 -31.03 -5.40 -14.42
C LEU A 62 -31.47 -5.30 -15.89
N LYS A 63 -32.20 -6.31 -16.37
CA LYS A 63 -32.71 -6.36 -17.76
C LYS A 63 -33.92 -5.47 -17.99
N ALA A 64 -34.59 -5.05 -16.91
CA ALA A 64 -35.74 -4.16 -16.94
C ALA A 64 -35.53 -3.07 -15.89
N PRO A 65 -36.04 -1.84 -16.11
CA PRO A 65 -36.00 -0.81 -15.10
C PRO A 65 -36.67 -1.32 -13.82
N PRO A 66 -36.11 -1.01 -12.63
CA PRO A 66 -36.73 -1.41 -11.38
C PRO A 66 -38.15 -0.85 -11.33
N GLN A 67 -39.11 -1.66 -10.86
CA GLN A 67 -40.46 -1.16 -10.60
C GLN A 67 -40.34 0.04 -9.67
N LYS A 68 -40.95 1.17 -10.05
CA LYS A 68 -40.92 2.39 -9.24
C LYS A 68 -41.36 2.02 -7.83
N ALA A 69 -40.49 2.27 -6.85
CA ALA A 69 -40.88 2.14 -5.46
C ALA A 69 -42.16 2.96 -5.24
N PRO A 70 -43.14 2.45 -4.48
CA PRO A 70 -44.33 3.22 -4.16
C PRO A 70 -43.90 4.57 -3.58
N LYS A 71 -44.51 5.66 -4.07
CA LYS A 71 -44.26 6.99 -3.52
C LYS A 71 -44.58 6.94 -2.02
N LEU A 72 -43.55 7.06 -1.20
CA LEU A 72 -43.71 7.23 0.23
C LEU A 72 -44.27 8.64 0.44
N ASN A 73 -45.48 8.71 1.01
CA ASN A 73 -46.10 9.95 1.42
C ASN A 73 -45.65 10.25 2.85
N TRP A 74 -44.40 10.66 3.02
CA TRP A 74 -43.91 11.30 4.23
C TRP A 74 -42.84 12.31 3.89
#